data_AF-A0A4R3JRK3-F1
#
_entry.id   AF-A0A4R3JRK3-F1
#
_cell.length_a   1.000
_cell.length_b   1.000
_cell.length_c   1.000
_cell.angle_alpha   90.00
_cell.angle_beta   90.00
_cell.angle_gamma   90.00
#
_symmetry.space_group_name_H-M   'P 1'
#
loop_
_entity.id
_entity.type
_entity.pdbx_description
1 polymer ?
#
loop_
_entity_poly.entity_id
_entity_poly.type
_entity_poly.pdbx_seq_one_letter_code
_entity_poly.pdbx_strand_id
1 'polypeptide(L)'
;MEEREIRRGDIYYADLSPVVGSEQGGIRPVLVIQNNTGNAYSPTVIVAAVTSKPKTKLPTHVILRDRKGLEKNSVVLLEQVRTIDKSRLREYVGILDRQQMLKVDKALRTSTGVRKLDKPIQLCLCPVCAKVFYESPEHFIQRADYGQRKKEVCMFCQSRKGYDYLIRKKYF
;
A
#
# COMPACT_ATOMS: atom_id res chain seq x y z
N MET A 1 12.38 18.95 23.58
CA MET A 1 11.94 18.92 22.17
C MET A 1 10.54 18.37 22.18
N GLU A 2 9.57 19.06 21.58
CA GLU A 2 8.20 18.54 21.50
C GLU A 2 8.22 17.15 20.87
N GLU A 3 7.62 16.17 21.55
CA GLU A 3 7.41 14.83 21.00
C GLU A 3 6.49 14.95 19.80
N ARG A 4 7.10 15.01 18.62
CA ARG A 4 6.36 14.99 17.37
C ARG A 4 5.81 13.60 17.14
N GLU A 5 4.50 13.51 16.95
CA GLU A 5 3.86 12.27 16.53
C GLU A 5 4.41 11.84 15.16
N ILE A 6 4.99 10.64 15.09
CA ILE A 6 5.53 10.08 13.86
C ILE A 6 4.38 9.63 12.96
N ARG A 7 4.32 10.15 11.73
CA ARG A 7 3.23 9.86 10.79
C ARG A 7 3.74 9.21 9.51
N ARG A 8 2.88 8.40 8.92
CA ARG A 8 3.10 7.82 7.59
C ARG A 8 3.30 8.93 6.57
N GLY A 9 4.37 8.84 5.80
CA GLY A 9 4.77 9.87 4.84
C GLY A 9 5.81 10.85 5.38
N ASP A 10 6.08 10.85 6.69
CA ASP A 10 7.17 11.64 7.26
C ASP A 10 8.53 11.11 6.80
N ILE A 11 9.48 12.03 6.67
CA ILE A 11 10.88 11.76 6.39
C ILE A 11 11.69 12.25 7.59
N TYR A 12 12.55 11.36 8.07
CA TYR A 12 13.50 11.63 9.14
C TYR A 12 14.89 11.21 8.68
N TYR A 13 15.95 11.80 9.24
CA TYR A 13 17.24 11.13 9.25
C TYR A 13 17.18 9.94 10.22
N ALA A 14 17.86 8.86 9.88
CA ALA A 14 18.01 7.71 10.77
C ALA A 14 19.35 7.02 10.58
N ASP A 15 19.87 6.41 11.65
CA ASP A 15 21.04 5.54 11.57
C ASP A 15 20.62 4.09 11.30
N LEU A 16 20.91 3.63 10.08
CA LEU A 16 20.59 2.28 9.64
C LEU A 16 21.71 1.27 9.91
N SER A 17 22.81 1.68 10.54
CA SER A 17 23.96 0.81 10.86
C SER A 17 23.72 -0.04 12.12
N PRO A 18 24.34 -1.23 12.23
CA PRO A 18 25.16 -1.90 11.22
C PRO A 18 24.32 -2.53 10.09
N VAL A 19 25.00 -2.87 9.00
CA VAL A 19 24.41 -3.52 7.82
C VAL A 19 25.32 -4.62 7.30
N VAL A 20 24.73 -5.59 6.60
CA VAL A 20 25.47 -6.67 5.93
C VAL A 20 25.25 -6.58 4.42
N GLY A 21 26.34 -6.70 3.65
CA GLY A 21 26.30 -6.74 2.19
C GLY A 21 25.70 -5.47 1.56
N SER A 22 24.59 -5.63 0.82
CA SER A 22 23.97 -4.57 0.00
C SER A 22 22.82 -3.83 0.68
N GLU A 23 22.57 -4.10 1.95
CA GLU A 23 21.64 -3.33 2.78
C GLU A 23 22.04 -1.84 2.82
N GLN A 24 21.06 -0.94 2.74
CA GLN A 24 21.35 0.50 2.88
C GLN A 24 21.63 0.85 4.34
N GLY A 25 22.90 1.17 4.63
CA GLY A 25 23.38 1.58 5.96
C GLY A 25 23.75 3.04 6.10
N GLY A 26 24.29 3.42 7.25
CA GLY A 26 24.72 4.78 7.56
C GLY A 26 23.57 5.72 7.95
N ILE A 27 23.93 6.95 8.32
CA ILE A 27 22.99 8.01 8.65
C ILE A 27 22.46 8.61 7.35
N ARG A 28 21.15 8.48 7.12
CA ARG A 28 20.52 8.96 5.89
C ARG A 28 19.03 9.24 6.09
N PRO A 29 18.38 9.98 5.17
CA PRO A 29 16.95 10.13 5.21
C PRO A 29 16.24 8.79 4.99
N VAL A 30 15.14 8.59 5.69
CA VAL A 30 14.25 7.44 5.60
C VAL A 30 12.82 7.92 5.55
N LEU A 31 11.98 7.24 4.75
CA LEU A 31 10.56 7.51 4.65
C LEU A 31 9.79 6.56 5.58
N VAL A 32 8.96 7.09 6.48
CA VAL A 32 8.05 6.29 7.30
C VAL A 32 6.90 5.78 6.43
N ILE A 33 6.79 4.45 6.31
CA ILE A 33 5.76 3.78 5.51
C ILE A 33 4.74 3.00 6.36
N GLN A 34 5.02 2.80 7.65
CA GLN A 34 4.11 2.18 8.60
C GLN A 34 2.83 3.01 8.80
N ASN A 35 1.72 2.33 9.11
CA ASN A 35 0.44 2.98 9.41
C ASN A 35 0.49 3.81 10.71
N ASN A 36 -0.34 4.84 10.82
CA ASN A 36 -0.29 5.78 11.94
C ASN A 36 -0.64 5.14 13.29
N THR A 37 -1.53 4.15 13.33
CA THR A 37 -1.83 3.40 14.57
C THR A 37 -0.59 2.70 15.09
N GLY A 38 0.14 2.01 14.20
CA GLY A 38 1.43 1.40 14.53
C GLY A 38 2.45 2.44 15.00
N ASN A 39 2.55 3.58 14.31
CA ASN A 39 3.47 4.64 14.71
C ASN A 39 3.13 5.27 16.06
N ALA A 40 1.85 5.34 16.44
CA ALA A 40 1.43 5.87 17.73
C ALA A 40 1.80 4.94 18.89
N TYR A 41 1.52 3.64 18.74
CA TYR A 41 1.59 2.70 19.88
C TYR A 41 2.80 1.76 19.89
N SER A 42 3.44 1.49 18.75
CA SER A 42 4.61 0.61 18.68
C SER A 42 5.89 1.35 19.08
N PRO A 43 6.86 0.71 19.75
CA PRO A 43 8.20 1.27 19.91
C PRO A 43 9.00 1.32 18.58
N THR A 44 8.54 0.60 17.55
CA THR A 44 9.20 0.50 16.25
C THR A 44 8.40 1.16 15.12
N VAL A 45 9.10 1.51 14.05
CA VAL A 45 8.54 2.05 12.80
C VAL A 45 9.10 1.32 11.59
N ILE A 46 8.28 1.14 10.56
CA ILE A 46 8.71 0.59 9.27
C ILE A 46 9.06 1.74 8.35
N VAL A 47 10.28 1.73 7.83
CA VAL A 47 10.83 2.78 6.97
C VAL A 47 11.40 2.23 5.67
N ALA A 48 11.47 3.07 4.64
CA ALA A 48 12.20 2.82 3.40
C ALA A 48 13.39 3.78 3.29
N ALA A 49 14.57 3.26 2.94
CA ALA A 49 15.77 4.08 2.79
C ALA A 49 15.65 5.08 1.62
N VAL A 50 16.22 6.28 1.80
CA VAL A 50 16.33 7.30 0.75
C VAL A 50 17.81 7.48 0.38
N THR A 51 18.09 7.67 -0.92
CA THR A 51 19.43 7.94 -1.44
C THR A 51 19.43 9.12 -2.39
N SER A 52 20.47 9.95 -2.35
CA SER A 52 20.75 10.99 -3.36
C SER A 52 21.70 10.51 -4.45
N LYS A 53 22.29 9.31 -4.29
CA LYS A 53 23.16 8.71 -5.32
C LYS A 53 22.34 8.32 -6.56
N PRO A 54 22.89 8.50 -7.78
CA PRO A 54 22.30 7.97 -9.00
C PRO A 54 22.05 6.46 -8.87
N LYS A 55 20.90 6.01 -9.38
CA LYS A 55 20.52 4.59 -9.41
C LYS A 55 19.90 4.25 -10.76
N THR A 56 20.16 3.02 -11.22
CA THR A 56 19.40 2.44 -12.34
C THR A 56 17.93 2.41 -11.96
N LYS A 57 17.06 2.82 -12.89
CA LYS A 57 15.63 2.97 -12.64
C LYS A 57 14.97 1.61 -12.41
N LEU A 58 14.54 1.35 -11.18
CA LEU A 58 13.72 0.18 -10.84
C LEU A 58 12.25 0.58 -10.64
N PRO A 59 11.29 -0.34 -10.84
CA PRO A 59 9.87 -0.05 -10.58
C PRO A 59 9.55 0.13 -9.09
N THR A 60 10.50 -0.19 -8.20
CA THR A 60 10.46 0.07 -6.75
C THR A 60 11.01 1.44 -6.37
N HIS A 61 11.48 2.25 -7.33
CA HIS A 61 12.06 3.56 -7.06
C HIS A 61 11.03 4.68 -7.18
N VAL A 62 11.00 5.57 -6.19
CA VAL A 62 10.19 6.78 -6.22
C VAL A 62 11.09 8.01 -6.12
N ILE A 63 11.11 8.80 -7.19
CA ILE A 63 11.95 10.01 -7.26
C ILE A 63 11.30 11.14 -6.47
N LEU A 64 12.10 11.77 -5.61
CA LEU A 64 11.79 12.99 -4.87
C LEU A 64 12.61 14.13 -5.48
N ARG A 65 11.94 15.04 -6.20
CA ARG A 65 12.57 16.22 -6.80
C ARG A 65 12.36 17.46 -5.93
N ASP A 66 13.39 18.29 -5.82
CA ASP A 66 13.37 19.63 -5.24
C ASP A 66 12.64 19.72 -3.90
N ARG A 67 12.86 18.72 -3.05
CA ARG A 67 12.15 18.58 -1.79
C ARG A 67 12.81 19.45 -0.73
N LYS A 68 12.04 20.38 -0.16
CA LYS A 68 12.48 21.15 1.02
C LYS A 68 12.93 20.20 2.14
N GLY A 69 14.15 20.41 2.65
CA GLY A 69 14.80 19.57 3.66
C GLY A 69 15.76 18.52 3.09
N LEU A 70 15.71 18.21 1.78
CA LEU A 70 16.70 17.38 1.11
C LEU A 70 17.59 18.27 0.24
N GLU A 71 18.90 18.23 0.47
CA GLU A 71 19.87 19.05 -0.28
C GLU A 71 19.95 18.69 -1.77
N LYS A 72 19.60 17.46 -2.12
CA LYS A 72 19.72 16.91 -3.48
C LYS A 72 18.46 16.13 -3.86
N ASN A 73 18.21 16.09 -5.17
CA ASN A 73 17.26 15.14 -5.74
C ASN A 73 17.57 13.73 -5.24
N SER A 74 16.55 13.06 -4.74
CA SER A 74 16.68 11.83 -3.98
C SER A 74 15.69 10.77 -4.48
N VAL A 75 15.91 9.53 -4.10
CA VAL A 75 15.10 8.38 -4.50
C VAL A 75 14.77 7.55 -3.26
N VAL A 76 13.49 7.28 -3.06
CA VAL A 76 13.02 6.29 -2.07
C VAL A 76 13.19 4.91 -2.70
N LEU A 77 13.86 4.00 -1.98
CA LEU A 77 14.17 2.65 -2.42
C LEU A 77 13.22 1.67 -1.73
N LEU A 78 12.10 1.30 -2.38
CA LEU A 78 11.10 0.43 -1.74
C LEU A 78 11.54 -1.04 -1.65
N GLU A 79 12.65 -1.40 -2.29
CA GLU A 79 13.36 -2.66 -2.08
C GLU A 79 14.27 -2.66 -0.83
N GLN A 80 14.45 -1.51 -0.18
CA GLN A 80 15.29 -1.33 1.02
C GLN A 80 14.43 -0.89 2.21
N VAL A 81 13.43 -1.71 2.53
CA VAL A 81 12.51 -1.52 3.66
C VAL A 81 13.06 -2.21 4.90
N ARG A 82 12.98 -1.54 6.05
CA ARG A 82 13.41 -2.10 7.34
C ARG A 82 12.51 -1.59 8.48
N THR A 83 12.25 -2.44 9.46
CA THR A 83 11.70 -2.04 10.75
C THR A 83 12.84 -1.57 11.65
N ILE A 84 12.71 -0.38 12.21
CA ILE A 84 13.71 0.21 13.12
C ILE A 84 13.05 0.66 14.41
N ASP A 85 13.83 0.67 15.49
CA ASP A 85 13.42 1.30 16.74
C ASP A 85 13.30 2.83 16.56
N LYS A 86 12.31 3.46 17.21
CA LYS A 86 12.11 4.92 17.13
C LYS A 86 13.33 5.71 17.62
N SER A 87 14.15 5.16 18.52
CA SER A 87 15.41 5.77 18.97
C SER A 87 16.45 5.96 17.85
N ARG A 88 16.30 5.25 16.72
CA ARG A 88 17.16 5.43 15.54
C ARG A 88 16.77 6.63 14.69
N LEU A 89 15.55 7.16 14.86
CA LEU A 89 15.12 8.38 14.19
C LEU A 89 15.79 9.59 14.83
N ARG A 90 16.19 10.53 13.98
CA ARG A 90 16.85 11.78 14.36
C ARG A 90 16.04 12.96 13.87
N GLU A 91 16.66 13.87 13.12
CA GLU A 91 16.04 15.11 12.68
C GLU A 91 14.91 14.86 11.68
N TYR A 92 13.77 15.52 11.89
CA TYR A 92 12.68 15.55 10.92
C TYR A 92 13.08 16.39 9.70
N VAL A 93 12.76 15.88 8.51
CA VAL A 93 13.08 16.53 7.23
C VAL A 93 11.83 17.14 6.59
N GLY A 94 10.73 16.38 6.51
CA GLY A 94 9.55 16.78 5.73
C GLY A 94 8.50 15.67 5.63
N ILE A 95 7.36 15.96 5.00
CA ILE A 95 6.25 15.00 4.81
C ILE A 95 5.87 14.91 3.33
N LEU A 96 5.64 13.71 2.83
CA LEU A 96 5.24 13.49 1.44
C LEU A 96 3.79 13.89 1.24
N ASP A 97 3.49 14.50 0.10
CA ASP A 97 2.11 14.75 -0.28
C ASP A 97 1.39 13.45 -0.68
N ARG A 98 0.07 13.55 -0.84
CA ARG A 98 -0.78 12.42 -1.20
C ARG A 98 -0.40 11.78 -2.55
N GLN A 99 -0.04 12.59 -3.55
CA GLN A 99 0.30 12.07 -4.89
C GLN A 99 1.62 11.28 -4.86
N GLN A 100 2.59 11.75 -4.10
CA GLN A 100 3.85 11.06 -3.86
C GLN A 100 3.60 9.76 -3.09
N MET A 101 2.78 9.80 -2.03
CA MET A 101 2.43 8.59 -1.28
C MET A 101 1.70 7.54 -2.13
N LEU A 102 0.89 7.93 -3.12
CA LEU A 102 0.30 6.98 -4.06
C LEU A 102 1.34 6.26 -4.93
N LYS A 103 2.42 6.97 -5.32
CA LYS A 103 3.55 6.37 -6.05
C LYS A 103 4.32 5.41 -5.14
N VAL A 104 4.53 5.79 -3.87
CA VAL A 104 5.14 4.93 -2.83
C VAL A 104 4.31 3.66 -2.63
N ASP A 105 2.99 3.76 -2.48
CA ASP A 105 2.10 2.60 -2.33
C ASP A 105 2.15 1.66 -3.54
N LYS A 106 2.24 2.22 -4.74
CA LYS A 106 2.42 1.44 -5.97
C LYS A 106 3.77 0.72 -5.98
N ALA A 107 4.86 1.43 -5.71
CA ALA A 107 6.21 0.88 -5.68
C ALA A 107 6.40 -0.19 -4.58
N LEU A 108 5.82 0.04 -3.40
CA LEU A 108 5.86 -0.92 -2.29
C LEU A 108 5.09 -2.21 -2.62
N ARG A 109 3.92 -2.11 -3.26
CA ARG A 109 3.19 -3.27 -3.79
C ARG A 109 4.03 -4.04 -4.80
N THR A 110 4.70 -3.35 -5.72
CA THR A 110 5.62 -4.00 -6.66
C THR A 110 6.76 -4.71 -5.94
N SER A 111 7.36 -4.07 -4.94
CA SER A 111 8.50 -4.63 -4.20
C SER A 111 8.14 -5.86 -3.38
N THR A 112 6.91 -5.94 -2.89
CA THR A 112 6.43 -7.02 -2.00
C THR A 112 5.59 -8.07 -2.73
N GLY A 113 5.31 -7.87 -4.03
CA GLY A 113 4.39 -8.70 -4.79
C GLY A 113 2.92 -8.60 -4.37
N VAL A 114 2.57 -7.69 -3.44
CA VAL A 114 1.21 -7.54 -2.93
C VAL A 114 0.31 -6.94 -4.01
N ARG A 115 -0.66 -7.73 -4.47
CA ARG A 115 -1.66 -7.29 -5.45
C ARG A 115 -2.71 -6.42 -4.77
N LYS A 116 -3.20 -5.41 -5.49
CA LYS A 116 -4.37 -4.66 -5.05
C LYS A 116 -5.59 -5.56 -5.26
N LEU A 117 -6.36 -5.81 -4.22
CA LEU A 117 -7.66 -6.47 -4.37
C LEU A 117 -8.55 -5.61 -5.27
N ASP A 118 -9.04 -6.17 -6.37
CA ASP A 118 -10.05 -5.52 -7.19
C ASP A 118 -11.29 -5.28 -6.34
N LYS A 119 -11.93 -4.13 -6.55
CA LYS A 119 -13.23 -3.87 -5.94
C LYS A 119 -14.21 -4.95 -6.43
N PRO A 120 -15.09 -5.46 -5.55
CA PRO A 120 -16.12 -6.37 -6.00
C PRO A 120 -16.97 -5.70 -7.09
N ILE A 121 -17.24 -6.43 -8.15
CA ILE A 121 -18.25 -6.05 -9.13
C ILE A 121 -19.60 -6.41 -8.52
N GLN A 122 -20.52 -5.46 -8.48
CA GLN A 122 -21.90 -5.73 -8.10
C GLN A 122 -22.69 -6.11 -9.35
N LEU A 123 -23.29 -7.31 -9.37
CA LEU A 123 -24.16 -7.79 -10.45
C LEU A 123 -25.49 -8.30 -9.89
N CYS A 124 -26.58 -7.96 -10.55
CA CYS A 124 -27.89 -8.57 -10.28
C CYS A 124 -28.00 -9.90 -11.03
N LEU A 125 -28.03 -11.02 -10.30
CA LEU A 125 -28.07 -12.38 -10.85
C LEU A 125 -29.25 -13.19 -10.30
N CYS A 126 -29.89 -13.98 -11.16
CA CYS A 126 -30.82 -15.02 -10.68
C CYS A 126 -30.03 -16.19 -10.06
N PRO A 127 -30.66 -17.02 -9.19
CA PRO A 127 -29.97 -18.13 -8.52
C PRO A 127 -29.25 -19.09 -9.48
N VAL A 128 -29.83 -19.34 -10.67
CA VAL A 128 -29.24 -20.23 -11.68
C VAL A 128 -27.99 -19.61 -12.31
N CYS A 129 -28.03 -18.34 -12.69
CA CYS A 129 -26.87 -17.64 -13.27
C CYS A 129 -25.76 -17.41 -12.22
N ALA A 130 -26.13 -17.23 -10.94
CA ALA A 130 -25.17 -17.09 -9.86
C ALA A 130 -24.36 -18.38 -9.61
N LYS A 131 -24.95 -19.56 -9.85
CA LYS A 131 -24.30 -20.88 -9.66
C LYS A 131 -22.96 -20.99 -10.39
N VAL A 132 -22.86 -20.46 -11.62
CA VAL A 132 -21.62 -20.45 -12.41
C VAL A 132 -20.47 -19.73 -11.68
N PHE A 133 -20.76 -18.67 -10.93
CA PHE A 133 -19.76 -17.96 -10.15
C PHE A 133 -19.40 -18.67 -8.84
N TYR A 134 -20.36 -19.37 -8.21
CA TYR A 134 -20.08 -20.20 -7.03
C TYR A 134 -19.13 -21.35 -7.35
N GLU A 135 -19.26 -21.92 -8.55
CA GLU A 135 -18.45 -23.04 -9.03
C GLU A 135 -17.11 -22.59 -9.66
N SER A 136 -16.92 -21.28 -9.85
CA SER A 136 -15.70 -20.75 -10.47
C SER A 136 -14.50 -20.82 -9.53
N PRO A 137 -13.37 -21.43 -9.95
CA PRO A 137 -12.13 -21.38 -9.20
C PRO A 137 -11.49 -19.98 -9.22
N GLU A 138 -11.94 -19.10 -10.11
CA GLU A 138 -11.40 -17.76 -10.33
C GLU A 138 -12.13 -16.66 -9.55
N HIS A 139 -13.31 -16.94 -8.97
CA HIS A 139 -14.14 -15.91 -8.35
C HIS A 139 -14.68 -16.30 -6.96
N PHE A 140 -14.81 -15.30 -6.10
CA PHE A 140 -15.67 -15.32 -4.93
C PHE A 140 -16.95 -14.59 -5.24
N ILE A 141 -18.08 -15.13 -4.80
CA ILE A 141 -19.40 -14.53 -4.93
C ILE A 141 -20.12 -14.56 -3.58
N GLN A 142 -20.74 -13.45 -3.21
CA GLN A 142 -21.59 -13.35 -2.03
C GLN A 142 -22.77 -12.41 -2.29
N ARG A 143 -23.86 -12.58 -1.53
CA ARG A 143 -24.97 -11.63 -1.57
C ARG A 143 -24.50 -10.25 -1.09
N ALA A 144 -24.86 -9.20 -1.83
CA ALA A 144 -24.61 -7.82 -1.43
C ALA A 144 -25.45 -7.45 -0.21
N ASP A 145 -26.70 -7.90 -0.21
CA ASP A 145 -27.64 -7.78 0.92
C ASP A 145 -28.54 -9.03 0.98
N TYR A 146 -28.55 -9.70 2.13
CA TYR A 146 -29.42 -10.86 2.38
C TYR A 146 -30.88 -10.45 2.62
N GLY A 147 -31.13 -9.20 3.06
CA GLY A 147 -32.45 -8.63 3.30
C GLY A 147 -33.16 -8.09 2.05
N GLN A 148 -32.51 -8.13 0.88
CA GLN A 148 -33.05 -7.58 -0.37
C GLN A 148 -34.42 -8.20 -0.74
N ARG A 149 -35.45 -7.35 -0.72
CA ARG A 149 -36.84 -7.71 -1.11
C ARG A 149 -37.13 -7.41 -2.58
N LYS A 150 -36.65 -6.27 -3.07
CA LYS A 150 -36.86 -5.84 -4.47
C LYS A 150 -35.87 -6.57 -5.36
N LYS A 151 -36.39 -7.40 -6.27
CA LYS A 151 -35.62 -8.15 -7.25
C LYS A 151 -35.68 -7.49 -8.61
N GLU A 152 -34.53 -7.26 -9.22
CA GLU A 152 -34.43 -6.75 -10.58
C GLU A 152 -34.26 -7.90 -11.57
N VAL A 153 -34.33 -7.60 -12.87
CA VAL A 153 -34.10 -8.62 -13.90
C VAL A 153 -32.62 -8.96 -13.91
N CYS A 154 -32.31 -10.26 -13.88
CA CYS A 154 -30.96 -10.78 -13.94
C CYS A 154 -30.23 -10.24 -15.16
N MET A 155 -29.07 -9.61 -14.95
CA MET A 155 -28.29 -8.98 -16.03
C MET A 155 -27.74 -10.00 -17.03
N PHE A 156 -27.63 -11.28 -16.63
CA PHE A 156 -26.98 -12.29 -17.46
C PHE A 156 -27.96 -13.05 -18.37
N CYS A 157 -29.11 -13.49 -17.85
CA CYS A 157 -30.12 -14.16 -18.67
C CYS A 157 -31.27 -13.26 -19.13
N GLN A 158 -31.33 -12.02 -18.63
CA GLN A 158 -32.32 -10.98 -18.98
C GLN A 158 -33.80 -11.39 -18.87
N SER A 159 -34.10 -12.48 -18.16
CA SER A 159 -35.43 -13.08 -18.07
C SER A 159 -35.89 -13.28 -16.62
N ARG A 160 -35.06 -13.93 -15.80
CA ARG A 160 -35.39 -14.26 -14.40
C ARG A 160 -35.11 -13.09 -13.46
N LYS A 161 -35.89 -12.98 -12.38
CA LYS A 161 -35.63 -12.03 -11.29
C LYS A 161 -34.44 -12.50 -10.43
N GLY A 162 -33.60 -11.55 -10.03
CA GLY A 162 -32.34 -11.82 -9.34
C GLY A 162 -32.13 -10.98 -8.08
N TYR A 163 -30.99 -11.21 -7.46
CA TYR A 163 -30.49 -10.47 -6.32
C TYR A 163 -29.14 -9.86 -6.66
N ASP A 164 -28.72 -8.85 -5.91
CA ASP A 164 -27.41 -8.25 -6.04
C ASP A 164 -26.34 -9.11 -5.36
N TYR A 165 -25.30 -9.41 -6.11
CA TYR A 165 -24.13 -10.15 -5.65
C TYR A 165 -22.88 -9.30 -5.81
N LEU A 166 -21.98 -9.39 -4.83
CA LEU A 166 -20.62 -8.89 -4.91
C LEU A 166 -19.71 -10.01 -5.39
N ILE A 167 -19.08 -9.82 -6.54
CA ILE A 167 -18.19 -10.79 -7.17
C ILE A 167 -16.76 -10.24 -7.17
N ARG A 168 -15.81 -11.01 -6.64
CA ARG A 168 -14.38 -10.66 -6.60
C ARG A 168 -13.58 -11.73 -7.31
N LYS A 169 -12.46 -11.36 -7.93
CA LYS A 169 -11.47 -12.35 -8.37
C LYS A 169 -10.77 -12.96 -7.18
N LYS A 170 -10.50 -14.26 -7.26
CA LYS A 170 -9.56 -14.97 -6.41
C LYS A 170 -8.15 -14.59 -6.89
N TYR A 171 -7.29 -14.16 -5.97
CA TYR A 171 -5.86 -14.03 -6.24
C TYR A 171 -5.20 -15.18 -5.51
N PHE A 172 -4.65 -16.12 -6.26
CA PHE A 172 -3.67 -17.10 -5.76
C PHE A 172 -2.31 -16.43 -5.64
#